data_AF-A0A385SRU9-F1
#
_entry.id   AF-A0A385SRU9-F1
#
_cell.length_a   1.000
_cell.length_b   1.000
_cell.length_c   1.000
_cell.angle_alpha   90.00
_cell.angle_beta   90.00
_cell.angle_gamma   90.00
#
_symmetry.space_group_name_H-M   'P 1'
#
loop_
_entity.id
_entity.type
_entity.pdbx_description
1 polymer ?
#
loop_
_entity_poly.entity_id
_entity_poly.type
_entity_poly.pdbx_seq_one_letter_code
_entity_poly.pdbx_strand_id
1 'polypeptide(L)'
;MLNTSQNEDYQKALNHLAFSISHRFRKPIATMLGLLELIRLDLLKEHEHAQAILDLRICLDELDRYTRELGCLIHREQIKVTGCGGSID
;
A
#
# COMPACT_ATOMS: atom_id res chain seq x y z
N MET A 1 -22.06 -7.02 -20.47
CA MET A 1 -22.30 -5.74 -19.79
C MET A 1 -22.64 -6.05 -18.35
N LEU A 2 -21.89 -5.52 -17.37
CA LEU A 2 -22.25 -5.63 -15.94
C LEU A 2 -23.61 -4.95 -15.73
N ASN A 3 -24.48 -5.52 -14.91
CA ASN A 3 -25.72 -4.85 -14.55
C ASN A 3 -25.43 -3.62 -13.66
N THR A 4 -26.39 -2.71 -13.51
CA THR A 4 -26.20 -1.42 -12.82
C THR A 4 -25.66 -1.59 -11.39
N SER A 5 -26.17 -2.59 -10.66
CA SER A 5 -25.72 -2.92 -9.30
C SER A 5 -24.26 -3.41 -9.26
N GLN A 6 -23.85 -4.26 -10.20
CA GLN A 6 -22.47 -4.73 -10.30
C GLN A 6 -21.50 -3.59 -10.68
N ASN A 7 -21.96 -2.61 -11.45
CA ASN A 7 -21.16 -1.45 -11.83
C ASN A 7 -20.95 -0.49 -10.64
N GLU A 8 -21.98 -0.29 -9.81
CA GLU A 8 -21.87 0.51 -8.57
C GLU A 8 -20.93 -0.14 -7.54
N ASP A 9 -21.02 -1.46 -7.36
CA ASP A 9 -20.13 -2.19 -6.45
C ASP A 9 -18.68 -2.18 -6.94
N TYR A 10 -18.47 -2.31 -8.26
CA TYR A 10 -17.16 -2.17 -8.88
C TYR A 10 -16.56 -0.77 -8.68
N GLN A 11 -17.36 0.29 -8.85
CA GLN A 11 -16.91 1.67 -8.60
C GLN A 11 -16.56 1.91 -7.13
N LYS A 12 -17.34 1.37 -6.18
CA LYS A 12 -17.01 1.45 -4.75
C LYS A 12 -15.70 0.74 -4.43
N ALA A 13 -15.48 -0.44 -5.00
CA ALA A 13 -14.23 -1.19 -4.86
C ALA A 13 -13.03 -0.39 -5.39
N LEU A 14 -13.16 0.21 -6.58
CA LEU A 14 -12.13 1.07 -7.16
C LEU A 14 -11.84 2.31 -6.30
N ASN A 15 -12.86 2.96 -5.76
CA ASN A 15 -12.68 4.12 -4.88
C ASN A 15 -11.97 3.73 -3.57
N HIS A 16 -12.31 2.57 -3.01
CA HIS A 16 -11.64 2.05 -1.82
C HIS A 16 -10.17 1.70 -2.10
N LEU A 17 -9.87 1.11 -3.26
CA LEU A 17 -8.51 0.85 -3.73
C LEU A 17 -7.72 2.15 -3.91
N ALA A 18 -8.29 3.12 -4.61
CA ALA A 18 -7.66 4.42 -4.87
C ALA A 18 -7.37 5.18 -3.56
N PHE A 19 -8.30 5.16 -2.60
CA PHE A 19 -8.11 5.75 -1.29
C PHE A 19 -6.99 5.03 -0.51
N SER A 20 -7.01 3.70 -0.50
CA SER A 20 -6.00 2.88 0.20
C SER A 20 -4.60 3.14 -0.34
N ILE A 21 -4.44 3.19 -1.67
CA ILE A 21 -3.16 3.53 -2.31
C ILE A 21 -2.75 4.95 -1.94
N SER A 22 -3.65 5.94 -2.10
CA SER A 22 -3.31 7.35 -1.90
C SER A 22 -2.95 7.69 -0.45
N HIS A 23 -3.58 7.04 0.53
CA HIS A 23 -3.37 7.36 1.94
C HIS A 23 -2.32 6.46 2.60
N ARG A 24 -2.40 5.14 2.39
CA ARG A 24 -1.59 4.17 3.13
C ARG A 24 -0.18 4.03 2.58
N PHE A 25 0.03 4.18 1.26
CA PHE A 25 1.38 4.19 0.69
C PHE A 25 2.10 5.52 0.92
N ARG A 26 1.35 6.63 0.92
CA ARG A 26 1.95 7.97 1.00
C ARG A 26 2.76 8.17 2.28
N LYS A 27 2.27 7.70 3.43
CA LYS A 27 2.95 7.86 4.72
C LYS A 27 4.35 7.21 4.72
N PRO A 28 4.51 5.88 4.52
CA PRO A 28 5.82 5.25 4.54
C PRO A 28 6.74 5.79 3.44
N ILE A 29 6.22 6.09 2.24
CA ILE A 29 7.03 6.71 1.17
C ILE A 29 7.57 8.08 1.59
N ALA A 30 6.72 8.95 2.15
CA ALA A 30 7.15 10.27 2.60
C ALA A 30 8.20 10.17 3.71
N THR A 31 8.04 9.24 4.64
CA THR A 31 9.03 9.00 5.70
C THR A 31 10.37 8.53 5.12
N MET A 32 10.37 7.56 4.20
CA MET A 32 11.60 7.10 3.56
C MET A 32 12.32 8.21 2.78
N LEU A 33 11.56 9.05 2.05
CA LEU A 33 12.13 10.20 1.34
C LEU A 33 12.74 11.22 2.31
N GLY A 34 12.07 11.49 3.44
CA GLY A 34 12.61 12.35 4.48
C GLY A 34 13.90 11.81 5.09
N LEU A 35 13.93 10.52 5.43
CA LEU A 35 15.13 9.86 5.95
C LEU A 35 16.29 9.89 4.94
N LEU A 36 15.99 9.62 3.66
CA LEU A 36 16.98 9.70 2.59
C LEU A 36 17.58 11.11 2.46
N GLU A 37 16.75 12.15 2.57
CA GLU A 37 17.22 13.52 2.49
C GLU A 37 18.09 13.91 3.70
N LEU A 38 17.73 13.46 4.90
CA LEU A 38 18.55 13.65 6.10
C LEU A 38 19.92 12.96 5.96
N ILE A 39 19.96 11.76 5.39
CA ILE A 39 21.21 11.04 5.11
C ILE A 39 22.02 11.76 4.03
N ARG A 40 21.38 12.15 2.93
CA ARG A 40 22.03 12.81 1.78
C ARG A 40 22.67 14.14 2.17
N LEU A 41 22.03 14.88 3.08
CA LEU A 41 22.50 16.17 3.58
C LEU A 41 23.44 16.04 4.79
N ASP A 42 23.75 14.82 5.24
CA ASP A 42 24.57 14.54 6.43
C ASP A 42 24.06 15.26 7.69
N LEU A 43 22.73 15.30 7.84
CA LEU A 43 22.04 15.98 8.94
C LEU A 43 21.75 15.07 10.13
N LEU A 44 22.03 13.77 10.00
CA LEU A 44 21.90 12.81 11.10
C LEU A 44 23.14 12.87 11.98
N LYS A 45 22.94 12.92 13.29
CA LYS A 45 24.00 12.72 14.26
C LYS A 45 24.34 11.24 14.34
N GLU A 46 25.56 10.92 14.77
CA GLU A 46 26.06 9.53 14.87
C GLU A 46 25.10 8.58 15.63
N HIS A 47 24.49 9.06 16.72
CA HIS A 47 23.53 8.28 17.52
C HIS A 47 22.15 8.11 16.87
N GLU A 48 21.82 8.87 15.83
CA GLU A 48 20.53 8.85 15.12
C GLU A 48 20.52 7.86 13.95
N HIS A 49 21.69 7.43 13.46
CA HIS A 49 21.77 6.50 12.32
C HIS A 49 21.09 5.15 12.60
N ALA A 50 21.30 4.59 13.80
CA ALA A 50 20.68 3.31 14.16
C ALA A 50 19.15 3.41 14.15
N GLN A 51 18.61 4.53 14.63
CA GLN A 51 17.17 4.80 14.61
C GLN A 51 16.66 5.01 13.18
N ALA A 52 17.39 5.77 12.35
CA ALA A 52 17.02 5.99 10.96
C ALA A 52 16.95 4.67 10.16
N ILE A 53 17.87 3.74 10.39
CA ILE A 53 17.83 2.39 9.78
C ILE A 53 16.62 1.60 10.26
N LEU A 54 16.31 1.66 11.55
CA LEU A 54 15.14 1.00 12.12
C LEU A 54 13.83 1.56 11.54
N ASP A 55 13.71 2.88 11.45
CA ASP A 55 12.56 3.57 10.89
C ASP A 55 12.38 3.25 9.42
N LEU A 56 13.47 3.17 8.65
CA LEU A 56 13.44 2.74 7.25
C LEU A 56 12.91 1.31 7.13
N ARG A 57 13.38 0.40 7.97
CA ARG A 57 12.90 -0.99 8.00
C ARG A 57 11.41 -1.07 8.31
N ILE A 58 10.93 -0.32 9.30
CA ILE A 58 9.50 -0.25 9.65
C ILE A 58 8.68 0.24 8.45
N CYS A 59 9.13 1.28 7.75
CA CYS A 59 8.42 1.79 6.56
C CYS A 59 8.34 0.75 5.43
N LEU A 60 9.43 -0.01 5.22
CA LEU A 60 9.47 -1.08 4.22
C LEU A 60 8.52 -2.23 4.60
N ASP A 61 8.50 -2.63 5.88
CA ASP A 61 7.58 -3.67 6.37
C ASP A 61 6.11 -3.23 6.29
N GLU A 62 5.81 -1.95 6.55
CA GLU A 62 4.48 -1.37 6.34
C GLU A 62 4.07 -1.41 4.86
N LEU A 63 4.97 -1.07 3.95
CA LEU A 63 4.73 -1.12 2.50
C LEU A 63 4.51 -2.54 1.99
N ASP A 64 5.31 -3.52 2.43
CA ASP A 64 5.12 -4.92 2.07
C ASP A 64 3.75 -5.41 2.53
N ARG A 65 3.39 -5.12 3.77
CA ARG A 65 2.07 -5.46 4.32
C ARG A 65 0.95 -4.84 3.50
N TYR A 66 1.02 -3.55 3.18
CA TYR A 66 -0.01 -2.88 2.39
C TYR A 66 -0.11 -3.42 0.97
N THR A 67 1.03 -3.79 0.37
CA THR A 67 1.05 -4.39 -0.97
C THR A 67 0.37 -5.77 -0.98
N ARG A 68 0.59 -6.59 0.05
CA ARG A 68 -0.11 -7.87 0.23
C ARG A 68 -1.61 -7.69 0.44
N GLU A 69 -2.00 -6.77 1.33
CA GLU A 69 -3.42 -6.46 1.56
C GLU A 69 -4.12 -5.95 0.30
N LEU A 70 -3.42 -5.13 -0.49
CA LEU A 70 -3.91 -4.65 -1.78
C LEU A 70 -4.13 -5.81 -2.77
N GLY A 71 -3.18 -6.75 -2.84
CA GLY A 71 -3.31 -7.96 -3.65
C GLY A 71 -4.54 -8.78 -3.25
N CYS A 72 -4.75 -9.00 -1.95
CA CYS A 72 -5.95 -9.68 -1.43
C CYS A 72 -7.24 -8.94 -1.77
N LEU A 73 -7.25 -7.60 -1.65
CA LEU A 73 -8.41 -6.79 -1.99
C LEU A 73 -8.73 -6.88 -3.48
N ILE A 74 -7.74 -6.73 -4.36
CA ILE A 74 -7.91 -6.86 -5.80
C ILE A 74 -8.47 -8.23 -6.15
N HIS A 75 -7.90 -9.30 -5.59
CA HIS A 75 -8.37 -10.66 -5.85
C HIS A 75 -9.81 -10.87 -5.37
N ARG A 76 -10.16 -10.39 -4.17
CA ARG A 76 -11.52 -10.46 -3.63
C ARG A 76 -12.53 -9.74 -4.53
N GLU A 77 -12.19 -8.54 -4.99
CA GLU A 77 -13.09 -7.75 -5.84
C GLU A 77 -13.17 -8.34 -7.27
N GLN A 78 -12.10 -8.95 -7.79
CA GLN A 78 -12.14 -9.73 -9.03
C GLN A 78 -13.12 -10.91 -8.93
N ILE A 79 -13.06 -11.70 -7.84
CA ILE A 79 -13.98 -12.84 -7.62
C ILE A 79 -15.45 -12.37 -7.62
N LYS A 80 -15.75 -11.25 -6.96
CA LYS A 80 -17.11 -10.69 -6.91
C LYS A 80 -17.62 -10.25 -8.28
N VAL A 81 -16.73 -9.74 -9.14
CA VAL A 81 -17.09 -9.21 -10.47
C VAL A 81 -17.17 -10.31 -11.52
N THR A 82 -16.36 -11.36 -11.45
CA THR A 82 -16.29 -12.42 -12.46
C THR A 82 -17.10 -13.68 -12.12
N GLY A 83 -17.54 -13.85 -10.87
CA GLY A 83 -18.37 -14.98 -10.43
C GLY A 83 -17.66 -16.36 -10.45
N CYS A 84 -16.36 -16.41 -10.78
CA CYS A 84 -15.57 -17.64 -10.80
C CYS A 84 -14.45 -17.53 -9.77
N GLY A 85 -14.66 -18.11 -8.58
CA GLY A 85 -13.59 -18.38 -7.62
C GLY A 85 -12.71 -19.51 -8.17
N GLY A 86 -11.63 -19.15 -8.85
CA GLY A 86 -10.54 -20.08 -9.12
C GLY A 86 -9.68 -20.19 -7.88
N SER A 87 -9.67 -21.37 -7.25
CA SER A 87 -8.75 -21.76 -6.19
C SER A 87 -7.33 -21.43 -6.59
N ILE A 88 -6.58 -20.74 -5.73
CA ILE A 88 -5.14 -20.61 -5.86
C ILE A 88 -4.54 -21.75 -5.05
N ASP A 89 -3.95 -22.72 -5.75
CA ASP A 89 -3.01 -23.71 -5.18
C ASP A 89 -1.71 -23.01 -4.72
#